data_AF-A0A3A9ZPW3-F1
#
_entry.id   AF-A0A3A9ZPW3-F1
#
_cell.length_a   1.000
_cell.length_b   1.000
_cell.length_c   1.000
_cell.angle_alpha   90.00
_cell.angle_beta   90.00
_cell.angle_gamma   90.00
#
_symmetry.space_group_name_H-M   'P 1'
#
loop_
_entity.id
_entity.type
_entity.pdbx_description
1 polymer ?
#
loop_
_entity_poly.entity_id
_entity_poly.type
_entity_poly.pdbx_seq_one_letter_code
_entity_poly.pdbx_strand_id
1 'polypeptide(L)'
;MLLRTVFVLGAGLSLAISDKMPLTDALGNLVRGRLPSAAARSPHGFKGGYFEAWLSRLAEPQPDLLDHENYSNHGLFLNVTDNIYTIVQECQLNVLAGQPDWWLQRLVGLMHTGLSDVITFNYDMLIEHTIEYLCPGQWPVGDIARAFRLVRDVPPFYRQPGFLVASSAGTFRLLKLHGSLDTFWVPGDSSGATIQRWELQGGWGDPQGVDEDRRRQALPGRSPFIVPPAAAKSAFYNNPVTRELWRSASEALRAADRVALIGYSLPPTDLVTSGMFIDTLRGTDTQVDVVNPCPDDIADRLINLGVPDGNVRRIKGTNPASDYTDLLEDEAARTITAKLSGADPSRLLVVATSAYRAARVTGMRRNGDTVVLTIEPVTSLEATARKQHHLTQKVVDTATLLGYLDDDSRVTVDYADGTRAAIIAVGEWHTGTGLGDGHWTVLIPPAMPTAELR
;
A
#
# COMPACT_ATOMS: atom_id res chain seq x y z
N MET A 1 -21.21 3.77 -11.57
CA MET A 1 -19.81 3.34 -11.83
C MET A 1 -19.04 3.58 -10.54
N LEU A 2 -18.22 2.64 -10.07
CA LEU A 2 -17.38 2.88 -8.87
C LEU A 2 -16.34 3.95 -9.22
N LEU A 3 -16.11 4.92 -8.32
CA LEU A 3 -15.12 5.98 -8.52
C LEU A 3 -13.72 5.37 -8.67
N ARG A 4 -13.00 5.75 -9.72
CA ARG A 4 -11.60 5.39 -9.87
C ARG A 4 -10.76 6.20 -8.88
N THR A 5 -10.39 5.55 -7.79
CA THR A 5 -9.58 6.15 -6.73
C THR A 5 -8.10 5.88 -6.97
N VAL A 6 -7.29 6.94 -6.96
CA VAL A 6 -5.83 6.88 -6.94
C VAL A 6 -5.35 7.24 -5.55
N PHE A 7 -4.45 6.43 -4.99
CA PHE A 7 -3.86 6.68 -3.68
C PHE A 7 -2.46 7.27 -3.84
N VAL A 8 -2.15 8.33 -3.11
CA VAL A 8 -0.81 8.91 -3.01
C VAL A 8 -0.34 8.82 -1.57
N LEU A 9 0.72 8.05 -1.35
CA LEU A 9 1.21 7.70 -0.02
C LEU A 9 2.53 8.43 0.26
N GLY A 10 2.63 9.02 1.45
CA GLY A 10 3.85 9.66 1.94
C GLY A 10 4.28 9.15 3.31
N ALA A 11 5.39 9.70 3.83
CA ALA A 11 6.03 9.18 5.04
C ALA A 11 5.12 9.23 6.29
N GLY A 12 4.12 10.13 6.29
CA GLY A 12 3.09 10.17 7.32
C GLY A 12 2.21 8.92 7.38
N LEU A 13 2.06 8.17 6.27
CA LEU A 13 1.39 6.87 6.31
C LEU A 13 2.26 5.86 7.05
N SER A 14 3.56 5.78 6.74
CA SER A 14 4.48 4.86 7.43
C SER A 14 4.52 5.16 8.94
N LEU A 15 4.51 6.44 9.32
CA LEU A 15 4.37 6.87 10.72
C LEU A 15 3.01 6.45 11.32
N ALA A 16 1.92 6.58 10.56
CA ALA A 16 0.59 6.14 11.02
C ALA A 16 0.50 4.62 11.21
N ILE A 17 1.24 3.84 10.42
CA ILE A 17 1.39 2.39 10.60
C ILE A 17 2.19 2.09 11.88
N SER A 18 3.26 2.84 12.14
CA SER A 18 4.01 2.72 13.38
C SER A 18 4.84 3.96 13.68
N ASP A 19 4.83 4.36 14.95
CA ASP A 19 5.66 5.42 15.53
C ASP A 19 7.17 5.21 15.38
N LYS A 20 7.61 3.99 15.04
CA LYS A 20 9.00 3.64 14.73
C LYS A 20 9.47 4.18 13.38
N MET A 21 8.55 4.55 12.49
CA MET A 21 8.88 5.08 11.17
C MET A 21 9.08 6.61 11.24
N PRO A 22 10.25 7.13 10.81
CA PRO A 22 10.54 8.54 10.93
C PRO A 22 9.94 9.38 9.78
N LEU A 23 9.53 10.61 10.09
CA LEU A 23 9.37 11.66 9.08
C LEU A 23 10.74 12.23 8.66
N THR A 24 10.79 13.04 7.60
CA THR A 24 12.02 13.55 6.97
C THR A 24 13.03 14.15 7.96
N ASP A 25 12.64 15.07 8.84
CA ASP A 25 13.57 15.66 9.80
C ASP A 25 13.97 14.70 10.93
N ALA A 26 13.06 13.83 11.36
CA ALA A 26 13.37 12.78 12.35
C ALA A 26 14.41 11.80 11.78
N LEU A 27 14.24 11.42 10.51
CA LEU A 27 15.21 10.62 9.75
C LEU A 27 16.56 11.33 9.68
N GLY A 28 16.57 12.62 9.36
CA GLY A 28 17.79 13.43 9.38
C GLY A 28 18.51 13.43 10.73
N ASN A 29 17.75 13.48 11.83
CA ASN A 29 18.32 13.42 13.18
C ASN A 29 18.88 12.04 13.51
N LEU A 30 18.27 10.95 13.03
CA LEU A 30 18.82 9.60 13.15
C LEU A 30 20.12 9.46 12.35
N VAL A 31 20.15 9.95 11.11
CA VAL A 31 21.35 9.98 10.26
C VAL A 31 22.46 10.76 10.96
N ARG A 32 22.15 11.95 11.50
CA ARG A 32 23.10 12.78 12.25
C ARG A 32 23.79 12.03 13.38
N GLY A 33 23.07 11.14 14.07
CA GLY A 33 23.61 10.30 15.14
C GLY A 33 24.63 9.26 14.68
N ARG A 34 24.69 8.94 13.38
CA ARG A 34 25.63 8.00 12.77
C ARG A 34 26.82 8.67 12.09
N LEU A 35 26.77 9.98 11.88
CA LEU A 35 27.84 10.73 11.24
C LEU A 35 28.85 11.24 12.28
N PRO A 36 30.14 11.37 11.91
CA PRO A 36 31.12 12.06 12.75
C PRO A 36 30.67 13.50 13.06
N SER A 37 30.94 13.98 14.28
CA SER A 37 30.48 15.31 14.74
C SER A 37 30.89 16.47 13.83
N ALA A 38 32.05 16.37 13.17
CA ALA A 38 32.54 17.38 12.22
C ALA A 38 31.71 17.44 10.92
N ALA A 39 31.06 16.34 10.54
CA ALA A 39 30.26 16.22 9.33
C ALA A 39 28.80 16.66 9.54
N ALA A 40 28.28 16.52 10.76
CA ALA A 40 26.88 16.79 11.07
C ALA A 40 26.43 18.24 10.83
N ARG A 41 27.33 19.24 10.91
CA ARG A 41 27.15 20.71 10.69
C ARG A 41 25.78 21.32 11.06
N SER A 42 25.03 20.69 11.97
CA SER A 42 23.68 21.04 12.42
C SER A 42 23.65 20.99 13.95
N PRO A 43 24.09 22.06 14.63
CA PRO A 43 24.27 22.07 16.09
C PRO A 43 22.96 21.83 16.86
N HIS A 44 21.80 22.16 16.28
CA HIS A 44 20.49 22.05 16.94
C HIS A 44 19.60 20.90 16.43
N GLY A 45 20.09 20.11 15.48
CA GLY A 45 19.30 19.06 14.81
C GLY A 45 18.41 19.63 13.71
N PHE A 46 17.77 18.73 12.96
CA PHE A 46 16.89 19.09 11.86
C PHE A 46 15.44 19.24 12.33
N LYS A 47 14.80 20.33 11.90
CA LYS A 47 13.37 20.67 12.13
C LYS A 47 12.89 21.58 11.01
N GLY A 48 11.59 21.55 10.70
CA GLY A 48 10.95 22.45 9.75
C GLY A 48 11.42 22.27 8.29
N GLY A 49 11.81 21.06 7.89
CA GLY A 49 12.33 20.77 6.56
C GLY A 49 13.83 21.07 6.38
N TYR A 50 14.53 21.41 7.46
CA TYR A 50 15.95 21.75 7.40
C TYR A 50 16.83 20.57 6.96
N PHE A 51 16.42 19.32 7.20
CA PHE A 51 17.19 18.17 6.71
C PHE A 51 17.29 18.16 5.19
N GLU A 52 16.18 18.42 4.51
CA GLU A 52 16.12 18.45 3.05
C GLU A 52 16.92 19.63 2.48
N ALA A 53 16.81 20.81 3.08
CA ALA A 53 17.61 21.97 2.68
C ALA A 53 19.12 21.72 2.83
N TRP A 54 19.53 21.13 3.95
CA TRP A 54 20.92 20.76 4.20
C TRP A 54 21.42 19.71 3.20
N LEU A 55 20.64 18.65 2.98
CA LEU A 55 21.02 17.58 2.06
C LEU A 55 21.09 18.08 0.61
N SER A 56 20.21 19.00 0.22
CA SER A 56 20.24 19.67 -1.09
C SER A 56 21.54 20.43 -1.32
N ARG A 57 22.05 21.13 -0.29
CA ARG A 57 23.34 21.84 -0.37
C ARG A 57 24.53 20.89 -0.52
N LEU A 58 24.45 19.68 0.05
CA LEU A 58 25.50 18.67 -0.09
C LEU A 58 25.49 17.99 -1.46
N ALA A 59 24.31 17.85 -2.07
CA ALA A 59 24.13 17.10 -3.31
C ALA A 59 24.73 17.80 -4.55
N GLU A 60 24.77 19.13 -4.55
CA GLU A 60 25.15 19.94 -5.71
C GLU A 60 26.41 20.77 -5.44
N PRO A 61 27.27 21.00 -6.46
CA PRO A 61 28.38 21.95 -6.35
C PRO A 61 27.89 23.34 -5.97
N GLN A 62 28.49 23.92 -4.94
CA GLN A 62 28.14 25.24 -4.43
C GLN A 62 29.12 26.29 -4.98
N PRO A 63 28.63 27.42 -5.50
CA PRO A 63 29.48 28.45 -6.10
C PRO A 63 30.34 29.18 -5.06
N ASP A 64 29.95 29.14 -3.79
CA ASP A 64 30.68 29.74 -2.67
C ASP A 64 31.77 28.83 -2.08
N LEU A 65 31.94 27.62 -2.60
CA LEU A 65 32.91 26.63 -2.12
C LEU A 65 33.97 26.32 -3.18
N LEU A 66 35.17 25.97 -2.72
CA LEU A 66 36.24 25.45 -3.58
C LEU A 66 35.94 24.03 -4.06
N ASP A 67 36.54 23.60 -5.16
CA ASP A 67 36.29 22.27 -5.76
C ASP A 67 36.48 21.11 -4.75
N HIS A 68 37.56 21.15 -3.96
CA HIS A 68 37.83 20.10 -2.97
C HIS A 68 36.79 20.06 -1.83
N GLU A 69 36.19 21.19 -1.49
CA GLU A 69 35.10 21.27 -0.53
C GLU A 69 33.81 20.70 -1.13
N ASN A 70 33.54 21.01 -2.40
CA ASN A 70 32.42 20.43 -3.15
C ASN A 70 32.55 18.90 -3.28
N TYR A 71 33.74 18.36 -3.56
CA TYR A 71 33.99 16.92 -3.55
C TYR A 71 33.80 16.30 -2.15
N SER A 72 34.21 17.02 -1.09
CA SER A 72 33.98 16.59 0.29
C SER A 72 32.49 16.55 0.65
N ASN A 73 31.71 17.56 0.22
CA ASN A 73 30.25 17.59 0.37
C ASN A 73 29.59 16.43 -0.38
N HIS A 74 30.02 16.16 -1.61
CA HIS A 74 29.49 15.05 -2.40
C HIS A 74 29.77 13.70 -1.72
N GLY A 75 30.98 13.49 -1.19
CA GLY A 75 31.30 12.30 -0.40
C GLY A 75 30.41 12.16 0.84
N LEU A 76 30.13 13.27 1.53
CA LEU A 76 29.20 13.28 2.68
C LEU A 76 27.76 12.98 2.24
N PHE A 77 27.31 13.51 1.12
CA PHE A 77 25.98 13.23 0.56
C PHE A 77 25.77 11.74 0.28
N LEU A 78 26.77 11.07 -0.31
CA LEU A 78 26.72 9.62 -0.54
C LEU A 78 26.64 8.84 0.77
N ASN A 79 27.48 9.19 1.75
CA ASN A 79 27.44 8.57 3.08
C ASN A 79 26.09 8.78 3.79
N VAL A 80 25.49 9.97 3.69
CA VAL A 80 24.15 10.24 4.22
C VAL A 80 23.09 9.37 3.54
N THR A 81 23.17 9.22 2.21
CA THR A 81 22.22 8.40 1.44
C THR A 81 22.28 6.93 1.86
N ASP A 82 23.48 6.37 2.04
CA ASP A 82 23.65 5.00 2.55
C ASP A 82 23.07 4.85 3.96
N ASN A 83 23.29 5.85 4.84
CA ASN A 83 22.72 5.82 6.18
C ASN A 83 21.18 5.94 6.17
N ILE A 84 20.59 6.71 5.26
CA ILE A 84 19.12 6.76 5.09
C ILE A 84 18.60 5.35 4.79
N TYR A 85 19.20 4.64 3.83
CA TYR A 85 18.80 3.28 3.48
C TYR A 85 18.86 2.35 4.70
N THR A 86 19.99 2.33 5.42
CA THR A 86 20.17 1.46 6.59
C THR A 86 19.17 1.78 7.71
N ILE A 87 18.97 3.07 8.03
CA ILE A 87 18.04 3.48 9.09
C ILE A 87 16.61 3.09 8.74
N VAL A 88 16.17 3.35 7.51
CA VAL A 88 14.80 3.01 7.10
C VAL A 88 14.59 1.50 7.09
N GLN A 89 15.59 0.72 6.67
CA GLN A 89 15.57 -0.74 6.77
C GLN A 89 15.42 -1.21 8.23
N GLU A 90 16.22 -0.68 9.15
CA GLU A 90 16.12 -1.03 10.58
C GLU A 90 14.77 -0.65 11.18
N CYS A 91 14.26 0.55 10.87
CA CYS A 91 12.93 0.98 11.27
C CYS A 91 11.86 0.00 10.76
N GLN A 92 11.89 -0.36 9.47
CA GLN A 92 10.97 -1.33 8.89
C GLN A 92 11.04 -2.68 9.60
N LEU A 93 12.24 -3.22 9.85
CA LEU A 93 12.39 -4.50 10.55
C LEU A 93 11.78 -4.46 11.95
N ASN A 94 11.95 -3.35 12.67
CA ASN A 94 11.33 -3.15 13.98
C ASN A 94 9.80 -3.06 13.91
N VAL A 95 9.24 -2.55 12.82
CA VAL A 95 7.79 -2.53 12.56
C VAL A 95 7.29 -3.94 12.26
N LEU A 96 7.98 -4.66 11.35
CA LEU A 96 7.63 -6.01 10.92
C LEU A 96 7.74 -7.06 12.03
N ALA A 97 8.45 -6.79 13.12
CA ALA A 97 8.41 -7.64 14.33
C ALA A 97 7.00 -7.75 14.95
N GLY A 98 6.12 -6.79 14.66
CA GLY A 98 4.72 -6.81 15.08
C GLY A 98 3.78 -7.46 14.07
N GLN A 99 2.49 -7.17 14.21
CA GLN A 99 1.44 -7.53 13.25
C GLN A 99 0.89 -6.25 12.60
N PRO A 100 0.40 -6.30 11.36
CA PRO A 100 -0.20 -5.14 10.74
C PRO A 100 -1.52 -4.80 11.43
N ASP A 101 -1.72 -3.53 11.75
CA ASP A 101 -2.98 -3.07 12.31
C ASP A 101 -4.18 -3.44 11.42
N TRP A 102 -5.33 -3.65 12.05
CA TRP A 102 -6.55 -4.06 11.34
C TRP A 102 -6.98 -3.06 10.26
N TRP A 103 -6.83 -1.75 10.51
CA TRP A 103 -7.15 -0.74 9.50
C TRP A 103 -6.21 -0.83 8.28
N LEU A 104 -4.92 -1.12 8.48
CA LEU A 104 -3.96 -1.27 7.38
C LEU A 104 -4.30 -2.48 6.51
N GLN A 105 -4.68 -3.60 7.16
CA GLN A 105 -5.14 -4.79 6.47
C GLN A 105 -6.36 -4.48 5.59
N ARG A 106 -7.36 -3.78 6.14
CA ARG A 106 -8.56 -3.39 5.38
C ARG A 106 -8.25 -2.39 4.25
N LEU A 107 -7.37 -1.43 4.48
CA LEU A 107 -6.97 -0.45 3.46
C LEU A 107 -6.32 -1.14 2.24
N VAL A 108 -5.38 -2.07 2.47
CA VAL A 108 -4.75 -2.84 1.39
C VAL A 108 -5.77 -3.75 0.69
N GLY A 109 -6.71 -4.32 1.44
CA GLY A 109 -7.86 -5.03 0.89
C GLY A 109 -8.73 -4.19 -0.05
N LEU A 110 -9.08 -2.98 0.36
CA LEU A 110 -9.84 -2.02 -0.46
C LEU A 110 -9.08 -1.64 -1.73
N MET A 111 -7.77 -1.39 -1.63
CA MET A 111 -6.92 -1.13 -2.80
C MET A 111 -6.96 -2.31 -3.78
N HIS A 112 -6.83 -3.54 -3.26
CA HIS A 112 -6.88 -4.78 -4.04
C HIS A 112 -8.21 -4.96 -4.76
N THR A 113 -9.33 -4.91 -4.03
CA THR A 113 -10.67 -5.05 -4.62
C THR A 113 -10.99 -3.95 -5.63
N GLY A 114 -10.49 -2.72 -5.39
CA GLY A 114 -10.65 -1.60 -6.31
C GLY A 114 -9.70 -1.63 -7.52
N LEU A 115 -8.73 -2.56 -7.58
CA LEU A 115 -7.66 -2.60 -8.58
C LEU A 115 -6.99 -1.22 -8.76
N SER A 116 -6.76 -0.55 -7.63
CA SER A 116 -6.41 0.88 -7.60
C SER A 116 -5.01 1.15 -8.15
N ASP A 117 -4.75 2.38 -8.58
CA ASP A 117 -3.39 2.87 -8.76
C ASP A 117 -2.91 3.50 -7.44
N VAL A 118 -1.75 3.06 -6.95
CA VAL A 118 -1.14 3.51 -5.70
C VAL A 118 0.24 4.10 -6.02
N ILE A 119 0.37 5.40 -5.85
CA ILE A 119 1.61 6.15 -6.00
C ILE A 119 2.21 6.31 -4.61
N THR A 120 3.50 6.04 -4.44
CA THR A 120 4.16 6.24 -3.15
C THR A 120 5.55 6.85 -3.30
N PHE A 121 5.87 7.69 -2.33
CA PHE A 121 7.18 8.32 -2.15
C PHE A 121 7.99 7.67 -1.03
N ASN A 122 7.45 6.63 -0.40
CA ASN A 122 8.07 5.94 0.73
C ASN A 122 9.05 4.87 0.22
N TYR A 123 10.20 4.78 0.89
CA TYR A 123 11.20 3.75 0.59
C TYR A 123 10.84 2.39 1.18
N ASP A 124 10.13 2.37 2.32
CA ASP A 124 9.74 1.15 3.00
C ASP A 124 8.77 0.32 2.15
N MET A 125 8.65 -0.96 2.52
CA MET A 125 7.87 -1.98 1.85
C MET A 125 6.69 -2.46 2.70
N LEU A 126 6.18 -1.64 3.61
CA LEU A 126 5.12 -2.06 4.54
C LEU A 126 3.83 -2.46 3.81
N ILE A 127 3.48 -1.80 2.70
CA ILE A 127 2.34 -2.17 1.85
C ILE A 127 2.57 -3.53 1.18
N GLU A 128 3.78 -3.76 0.67
CA GLU A 128 4.18 -5.03 0.06
C GLU A 128 4.15 -6.18 1.07
N HIS A 129 4.66 -5.97 2.28
CA HIS A 129 4.56 -6.98 3.34
C HIS A 129 3.11 -7.22 3.77
N THR A 130 2.26 -6.19 3.79
CA THR A 130 0.84 -6.37 4.10
C THR A 130 0.11 -7.16 3.02
N ILE A 131 0.39 -6.96 1.73
CA ILE A 131 -0.25 -7.80 0.69
C ILE A 131 0.18 -9.26 0.80
N GLU A 132 1.45 -9.54 1.11
CA GLU A 132 1.94 -10.91 1.34
C GLU A 132 1.34 -11.51 2.62
N TYR A 133 1.12 -10.69 3.64
CA TYR A 133 0.42 -11.11 4.84
C TYR A 133 -1.04 -11.46 4.56
N LEU A 134 -1.73 -10.71 3.71
CA LEU A 134 -3.16 -10.95 3.40
C LEU A 134 -3.36 -12.08 2.39
N CYS A 135 -2.47 -12.20 1.39
CA CYS A 135 -2.60 -13.09 0.22
C CYS A 135 -4.02 -13.07 -0.38
N PRO A 136 -4.61 -11.91 -0.73
CA PRO A 136 -5.98 -11.85 -1.20
C PRO A 136 -6.10 -12.52 -2.58
N GLY A 137 -7.24 -13.15 -2.83
CA GLY A 137 -7.51 -13.93 -4.03
C GLY A 137 -8.32 -13.18 -5.06
N GLN A 138 -8.13 -13.50 -6.34
CA GLN A 138 -9.02 -13.09 -7.42
C GLN A 138 -10.06 -14.17 -7.71
N TRP A 139 -11.32 -13.77 -7.81
CA TRP A 139 -12.44 -14.67 -8.09
C TRP A 139 -12.81 -14.65 -9.57
N PRO A 140 -13.24 -15.78 -10.16
CA PRO A 140 -13.55 -17.07 -9.52
C PRO A 140 -12.36 -18.04 -9.37
N VAL A 141 -11.17 -17.68 -9.88
CA VAL A 141 -10.04 -18.61 -10.06
C VAL A 141 -9.36 -18.97 -8.74
N GLY A 142 -9.36 -18.06 -7.76
CA GLY A 142 -8.72 -18.25 -6.46
C GLY A 142 -7.21 -17.96 -6.44
N ASP A 143 -6.62 -17.52 -7.57
CA ASP A 143 -5.23 -17.07 -7.65
C ASP A 143 -4.95 -16.00 -6.60
N ILE A 144 -3.79 -16.05 -5.95
CA ILE A 144 -3.44 -15.08 -4.90
C ILE A 144 -2.62 -13.91 -5.45
N ALA A 145 -2.87 -12.72 -4.95
CA ALA A 145 -2.07 -11.54 -5.21
C ALA A 145 -0.75 -11.63 -4.45
N ARG A 146 0.34 -11.23 -5.10
CA ARG A 146 1.71 -11.29 -4.58
C ARG A 146 2.40 -9.94 -4.74
N ALA A 147 3.27 -9.57 -3.80
CA ALA A 147 3.94 -8.29 -3.77
C ALA A 147 4.77 -8.01 -5.03
N PHE A 148 5.42 -9.03 -5.58
CA PHE A 148 6.24 -8.86 -6.79
C PHE A 148 5.43 -8.38 -8.00
N ARG A 149 4.10 -8.62 -8.03
CA ARG A 149 3.20 -8.19 -9.11
C ARG A 149 2.73 -6.75 -8.99
N LEU A 150 2.82 -6.14 -7.80
CA LEU A 150 2.30 -4.78 -7.56
C LEU A 150 2.94 -3.75 -8.51
N VAL A 151 4.24 -3.88 -8.77
CA VAL A 151 4.99 -2.92 -9.60
C VAL A 151 4.96 -3.25 -11.11
N ARG A 152 4.30 -4.35 -11.51
CA ARG A 152 4.20 -4.82 -12.90
C ARG A 152 5.55 -4.85 -13.66
N ASP A 153 6.59 -5.38 -12.99
CA ASP A 153 7.97 -5.46 -13.50
C ASP A 153 8.64 -4.12 -13.85
N VAL A 154 8.19 -3.00 -13.26
CA VAL A 154 8.87 -1.70 -13.35
C VAL A 154 9.14 -1.13 -11.94
N PRO A 155 10.39 -1.16 -11.44
CA PRO A 155 11.59 -1.72 -12.06
C PRO A 155 11.57 -3.26 -12.20
N PRO A 156 12.40 -3.83 -13.09
CA PRO A 156 12.41 -5.27 -13.34
C PRO A 156 12.90 -6.05 -12.12
N PHE A 157 12.24 -7.18 -11.86
CA PHE A 157 12.62 -8.10 -10.79
C PHE A 157 13.80 -8.98 -11.18
N TYR A 158 14.77 -9.15 -10.28
CA TYR A 158 15.84 -10.13 -10.46
C TYR A 158 15.26 -11.54 -10.41
N ARG A 159 15.21 -12.22 -11.57
CA ARG A 159 14.72 -13.59 -11.67
C ARG A 159 15.89 -14.56 -11.52
N GLN A 160 15.88 -15.33 -10.44
CA GLN A 160 16.85 -16.42 -10.27
C GLN A 160 16.68 -17.47 -11.39
N PRO A 161 17.77 -18.07 -11.89
CA PRO A 161 17.69 -19.17 -12.83
C PRO A 161 16.78 -20.29 -12.29
N GLY A 162 15.81 -20.73 -13.09
CA GLY A 162 14.84 -21.76 -12.69
C GLY A 162 13.63 -21.25 -11.88
N PHE A 163 13.50 -19.94 -11.64
CA PHE A 163 12.33 -19.38 -10.98
C PHE A 163 11.09 -19.45 -11.90
N LEU A 164 10.19 -20.38 -11.60
CA LEU A 164 8.87 -20.45 -12.24
C LEU A 164 7.92 -19.49 -11.53
N VAL A 165 7.49 -18.45 -12.25
CA VAL A 165 6.48 -17.51 -11.75
C VAL A 165 5.13 -18.19 -11.90
N ALA A 166 4.50 -18.57 -10.78
CA ALA A 166 3.11 -19.00 -10.77
C ALA A 166 2.20 -17.87 -11.26
N SER A 167 1.05 -18.23 -11.85
CA SER A 167 -0.03 -17.25 -12.07
C SER A 167 -0.34 -16.55 -10.75
N SER A 168 -0.55 -15.25 -10.81
CA SER A 168 -0.91 -14.44 -9.65
C SER A 168 -2.02 -13.49 -10.05
N ALA A 169 -2.96 -13.31 -9.12
CA ALA A 169 -4.14 -12.51 -9.29
C ALA A 169 -3.83 -11.07 -9.73
N GLY A 170 -4.77 -10.51 -10.51
CA GLY A 170 -4.88 -9.07 -10.67
C GLY A 170 -5.06 -8.39 -9.32
N THR A 171 -4.36 -7.28 -9.11
CA THR A 171 -4.40 -6.49 -7.88
C THR A 171 -4.08 -5.03 -8.21
N PHE A 172 -4.04 -4.17 -7.19
CA PHE A 172 -3.63 -2.78 -7.33
C PHE A 172 -2.20 -2.64 -7.87
N ARG A 173 -1.94 -1.54 -8.56
CA ARG A 173 -0.61 -1.20 -9.08
C ARG A 173 0.09 -0.27 -8.10
N LEU A 174 1.33 -0.58 -7.72
CA LEU A 174 2.17 0.24 -6.83
C LEU A 174 3.30 0.90 -7.62
N LEU A 175 3.36 2.23 -7.61
CA LEU A 175 4.34 3.07 -8.31
C LEU A 175 5.26 3.76 -7.28
N LYS A 176 6.51 3.29 -7.16
CA LYS A 176 7.51 3.78 -6.20
C LYS A 176 8.38 4.88 -6.82
N LEU A 177 7.97 6.15 -6.68
CA LEU A 177 8.58 7.25 -7.42
C LEU A 177 9.96 7.70 -6.90
N HIS A 178 10.27 7.37 -5.65
CA HIS A 178 11.55 7.69 -5.01
C HIS A 178 12.43 6.46 -4.79
N GLY A 179 12.18 5.36 -5.51
CA GLY A 179 12.85 4.10 -5.27
C GLY A 179 12.31 3.37 -4.04
N SER A 180 13.03 2.36 -3.58
CA SER A 180 12.55 1.40 -2.57
C SER A 180 13.73 0.65 -1.94
N LEU A 181 13.54 0.13 -0.73
CA LEU A 181 14.54 -0.68 -0.02
C LEU A 181 14.95 -1.97 -0.77
N ASP A 182 14.13 -2.46 -1.69
CA ASP A 182 14.46 -3.62 -2.53
C ASP A 182 15.05 -3.25 -3.89
N THR A 183 15.20 -1.98 -4.23
CA THR A 183 15.65 -1.56 -5.57
C THR A 183 17.13 -1.18 -5.54
N PHE A 184 17.91 -1.71 -6.48
CA PHE A 184 19.36 -1.49 -6.56
C PHE A 184 19.78 -1.11 -7.99
N TRP A 185 20.83 -0.31 -8.12
CA TRP A 185 21.36 0.17 -9.40
C TRP A 185 22.87 0.39 -9.34
N VAL A 186 23.51 0.61 -10.49
CA VAL A 186 24.88 1.16 -10.54
C VAL A 186 24.75 2.68 -10.55
N PRO A 187 25.27 3.39 -9.52
CA PRO A 187 25.20 4.85 -9.47
C PRO A 187 25.75 5.51 -10.73
N GLY A 188 25.01 6.46 -11.29
CA GLY A 188 25.37 7.16 -12.52
C GLY A 188 24.94 6.46 -13.82
N ASP A 189 24.33 5.27 -13.75
CA ASP A 189 23.75 4.62 -14.91
C ASP A 189 22.49 5.35 -15.41
N SER A 190 22.69 6.25 -16.38
CA SER A 190 21.60 6.96 -17.06
C SER A 190 20.77 6.09 -18.00
N SER A 191 21.22 4.88 -18.35
CA SER A 191 20.44 3.97 -19.19
C SER A 191 19.30 3.29 -18.44
N GLY A 192 19.39 3.22 -17.10
CA GLY A 192 18.46 2.49 -16.24
C GLY A 192 18.57 0.97 -16.36
N ALA A 193 19.46 0.44 -17.19
CA ALA A 193 19.61 -1.00 -17.44
C ALA A 193 20.09 -1.76 -16.19
N THR A 194 20.75 -1.07 -15.26
CA THR A 194 21.22 -1.67 -14.02
C THR A 194 20.19 -1.65 -12.89
N ILE A 195 19.09 -0.90 -13.02
CA ILE A 195 18.04 -0.82 -12.01
C ILE A 195 17.29 -2.15 -11.94
N GLN A 196 17.40 -2.83 -10.80
CA GLN A 196 16.75 -4.12 -10.57
C GLN A 196 16.23 -4.22 -9.15
N ARG A 197 15.08 -4.89 -9.00
CA ARG A 197 14.53 -5.24 -7.69
C ARG A 197 15.09 -6.55 -7.17
N TRP A 198 15.31 -6.60 -5.87
CA TRP A 198 15.64 -7.79 -5.10
C TRP A 198 14.38 -8.44 -4.53
N GLU A 199 14.50 -9.69 -4.08
CA GLU A 199 13.41 -10.42 -3.45
C GLU A 199 13.02 -9.82 -2.10
N LEU A 200 11.70 -9.75 -1.85
CA LEU A 200 11.12 -9.36 -0.57
C LEU A 200 11.46 -10.43 0.48
N GLN A 201 12.16 -10.06 1.55
CA GLN A 201 12.59 -10.97 2.62
C GLN A 201 11.73 -10.79 3.87
N GLY A 202 11.37 -11.91 4.51
CA GLY A 202 10.56 -11.91 5.73
C GLY A 202 9.14 -11.34 5.56
N GLY A 203 8.51 -11.03 6.69
CA GLY A 203 7.17 -10.49 6.74
C GLY A 203 6.76 -10.06 8.14
N TRP A 204 5.49 -9.68 8.28
CA TRP A 204 4.92 -9.38 9.59
C TRP A 204 5.00 -10.59 10.53
N GLY A 205 5.54 -10.38 11.73
CA GLY A 205 5.83 -11.42 12.73
C GLY A 205 7.11 -12.21 12.51
N ASP A 206 7.77 -12.08 11.35
CA ASP A 206 9.04 -12.73 11.01
C ASP A 206 9.93 -11.77 10.21
N PRO A 207 10.46 -10.71 10.86
CA PRO A 207 11.28 -9.71 10.18
C PRO A 207 12.62 -10.32 9.76
N GLN A 208 12.94 -10.22 8.47
CA GLN A 208 14.23 -10.66 7.93
C GLN A 208 14.89 -9.52 7.16
N GLY A 209 16.15 -9.24 7.51
CA GLY A 209 16.97 -8.29 6.77
C GLY A 209 17.36 -8.82 5.40
N VAL A 210 17.89 -7.94 4.54
CA VAL A 210 18.46 -8.36 3.26
C VAL A 210 19.71 -9.20 3.52
N ASP A 211 19.76 -10.42 2.97
CA ASP A 211 20.99 -11.21 2.88
C ASP A 211 21.95 -10.51 1.89
N GLU A 212 22.82 -9.65 2.44
CA GLU A 212 23.74 -8.83 1.65
C GLU A 212 24.74 -9.65 0.84
N ASP A 213 25.18 -10.82 1.33
CA ASP A 213 26.14 -11.65 0.60
C ASP A 213 25.49 -12.24 -0.65
N ARG A 214 24.30 -12.82 -0.50
CA ARG A 214 23.53 -13.33 -1.64
C ARG A 214 23.12 -12.21 -2.59
N ARG A 215 22.67 -11.07 -2.04
CA ARG A 215 22.30 -9.90 -2.83
C ARG A 215 23.48 -9.37 -3.63
N ARG A 216 24.68 -9.26 -3.05
CA ARG A 216 25.91 -8.83 -3.75
C ARG A 216 26.35 -9.82 -4.82
N GLN A 217 26.19 -11.13 -4.57
CA GLN A 217 26.50 -12.15 -5.57
C GLN A 217 25.59 -12.05 -6.79
N ALA A 218 24.29 -11.84 -6.56
CA ALA A 218 23.30 -11.79 -7.64
C ALA A 218 23.25 -10.42 -8.34
N LEU A 219 23.47 -9.33 -7.59
CA LEU A 219 23.43 -7.95 -8.03
C LEU A 219 24.79 -7.25 -7.75
N PRO A 220 25.88 -7.69 -8.39
CA PRO A 220 27.22 -7.18 -8.11
C PRO A 220 27.37 -5.72 -8.52
N GLY A 221 28.14 -4.97 -7.72
CA GLY A 221 28.46 -3.55 -7.98
C GLY A 221 27.28 -2.58 -7.87
N ARG A 222 26.12 -3.05 -7.41
CA ARG A 222 24.92 -2.22 -7.25
C ARG A 222 24.76 -1.72 -5.82
N SER A 223 24.34 -0.47 -5.70
CA SER A 223 23.97 0.23 -4.48
C SER A 223 22.45 0.41 -4.42
N PRO A 224 21.86 0.68 -3.24
CA PRO A 224 20.45 1.01 -3.13
C PRO A 224 20.05 2.17 -4.07
N PHE A 225 18.92 2.02 -4.74
CA PHE A 225 18.29 3.07 -5.53
C PHE A 225 17.19 3.72 -4.69
N ILE A 226 17.58 4.73 -3.93
CA ILE A 226 16.68 5.63 -3.21
C ILE A 226 16.93 7.06 -3.68
N VAL A 227 15.86 7.79 -3.96
CA VAL A 227 15.94 9.21 -4.33
C VAL A 227 15.89 10.00 -3.03
N PRO A 228 17.00 10.59 -2.55
CA PRO A 228 17.05 11.22 -1.24
C PRO A 228 16.13 12.47 -1.18
N PRO A 229 15.75 12.91 0.04
CA PRO A 229 15.00 14.14 0.24
C PRO A 229 15.91 15.35 0.01
N ALA A 230 16.28 15.59 -1.24
CA ALA A 230 17.07 16.72 -1.71
C ALA A 230 16.37 17.34 -2.92
N ALA A 231 16.57 18.65 -3.14
CA ALA A 231 16.01 19.38 -4.27
C ALA A 231 16.57 18.87 -5.62
N ALA A 232 17.85 18.51 -5.63
CA ALA A 232 18.51 17.93 -6.79
C ALA A 232 18.21 16.43 -6.91
N LYS A 233 17.32 16.09 -7.84
CA LYS A 233 16.92 14.70 -8.14
C LYS A 233 17.17 14.29 -9.58
N SER A 234 17.72 15.19 -10.39
CA SER A 234 17.89 15.03 -11.85
C SER A 234 18.67 13.77 -12.21
N ALA A 235 19.74 13.45 -11.47
CA ALA A 235 20.56 12.25 -11.68
C ALA A 235 19.76 10.94 -11.50
N PHE A 236 18.73 10.95 -10.65
CA PHE A 236 17.88 9.78 -10.40
C PHE A 236 16.72 9.66 -11.38
N TYR A 237 16.26 10.78 -11.95
CA TYR A 237 15.15 10.80 -12.91
C TYR A 237 15.60 10.67 -14.36
N ASN A 238 16.90 10.86 -14.63
CA ASN A 238 17.46 10.77 -15.97
C ASN A 238 17.73 9.31 -16.42
N ASN A 239 16.73 8.44 -16.29
CA ASN A 239 16.73 7.08 -16.84
C ASN A 239 15.31 6.65 -17.28
N PRO A 240 15.19 5.74 -18.26
CA PRO A 240 13.89 5.30 -18.82
C PRO A 240 12.93 4.68 -17.79
N VAL A 241 13.44 3.88 -16.85
CA VAL A 241 12.61 3.19 -15.83
C VAL A 241 11.91 4.20 -14.94
N THR A 242 12.65 5.20 -14.45
CA THR A 242 12.08 6.23 -13.58
C THR A 242 11.13 7.12 -14.37
N ARG A 243 11.48 7.51 -15.60
CA ARG A 243 10.56 8.26 -16.48
C ARG A 243 9.25 7.51 -16.72
N GLU A 244 9.29 6.18 -16.89
CA GLU A 244 8.09 5.35 -17.01
C GLU A 244 7.22 5.41 -15.76
N LEU A 245 7.82 5.27 -14.58
CA LEU A 245 7.12 5.34 -13.30
C LEU A 245 6.40 6.69 -13.13
N TRP A 246 7.10 7.79 -13.39
CA TRP A 246 6.54 9.14 -13.31
C TRP A 246 5.45 9.39 -14.37
N ARG A 247 5.64 8.91 -15.61
CA ARG A 247 4.60 8.98 -16.64
C ARG A 247 3.36 8.18 -16.24
N SER A 248 3.53 6.94 -15.78
CA SER A 248 2.45 6.08 -15.30
C SER A 248 1.69 6.70 -14.12
N ALA A 249 2.38 7.39 -13.21
CA ALA A 249 1.76 8.12 -12.11
C ALA A 249 0.94 9.32 -12.61
N SER A 250 1.48 10.10 -13.54
CA SER A 250 0.75 11.21 -14.18
C SER A 250 -0.51 10.72 -14.91
N GLU A 251 -0.40 9.63 -15.68
CA GLU A 251 -1.54 9.01 -16.37
C GLU A 251 -2.61 8.50 -15.40
N ALA A 252 -2.20 7.89 -14.28
CA ALA A 252 -3.14 7.46 -13.24
C ALA A 252 -3.89 8.66 -12.64
N LEU A 253 -3.18 9.74 -12.28
CA LEU A 253 -3.79 10.95 -11.72
C LEU A 253 -4.77 11.61 -12.70
N ARG A 254 -4.43 11.71 -14.00
CA ARG A 254 -5.33 12.28 -15.02
C ARG A 254 -6.63 11.51 -15.18
N ALA A 255 -6.60 10.20 -14.93
CA ALA A 255 -7.75 9.33 -15.10
C ALA A 255 -8.53 9.12 -13.80
N ALA A 256 -8.15 9.79 -12.70
CA ALA A 256 -8.74 9.62 -11.40
C ALA A 256 -10.04 10.44 -11.25
N ASP A 257 -11.09 9.81 -10.75
CA ASP A 257 -12.28 10.51 -10.25
C ASP A 257 -12.03 11.05 -8.83
N ARG A 258 -11.18 10.33 -8.08
CA ARG A 258 -10.79 10.66 -6.71
C ARG A 258 -9.30 10.42 -6.50
N VAL A 259 -8.62 11.34 -5.81
CA VAL A 259 -7.23 11.19 -5.34
C VAL A 259 -7.19 11.25 -3.82
N ALA A 260 -6.65 10.22 -3.18
CA ALA A 260 -6.47 10.15 -1.74
C ALA A 260 -5.01 10.40 -1.35
N LEU A 261 -4.72 11.53 -0.73
CA LEU A 261 -3.39 11.88 -0.23
C LEU A 261 -3.25 11.43 1.23
N ILE A 262 -2.59 10.29 1.46
CA ILE A 262 -2.48 9.68 2.78
C ILE A 262 -1.08 9.87 3.34
N GLY A 263 -0.97 10.72 4.36
CA GLY A 263 0.31 11.02 5.00
C GLY A 263 1.37 11.66 4.08
N TYR A 264 0.97 12.15 2.91
CA TYR A 264 1.83 12.89 2.00
C TYR A 264 1.74 14.39 2.29
N SER A 265 2.90 15.02 2.54
CA SER A 265 2.97 16.40 3.04
C SER A 265 3.02 17.46 1.93
N LEU A 266 3.09 17.06 0.65
CA LEU A 266 3.36 17.98 -0.47
C LEU A 266 4.52 18.94 -0.16
N PRO A 267 5.76 18.44 0.00
CA PRO A 267 6.90 19.30 0.29
C PRO A 267 7.13 20.30 -0.87
N PRO A 268 7.29 21.61 -0.57
CA PRO A 268 7.36 22.66 -1.60
C PRO A 268 8.60 22.57 -2.50
N THR A 269 9.65 21.90 -2.01
CA THR A 269 10.92 21.63 -2.69
C THR A 269 10.82 20.50 -3.71
N ASP A 270 9.75 19.70 -3.68
CA ASP A 270 9.51 18.63 -4.65
C ASP A 270 8.79 19.16 -5.90
N LEU A 271 9.54 19.90 -6.72
CA LEU A 271 9.03 20.59 -7.90
C LEU A 271 8.46 19.65 -8.95
N VAL A 272 9.00 18.43 -9.07
CA VAL A 272 8.53 17.44 -10.05
C VAL A 272 7.13 16.95 -9.68
N THR A 273 6.91 16.60 -8.41
CA THR A 273 5.58 16.22 -7.93
C THR A 273 4.59 17.38 -8.02
N SER A 274 5.01 18.59 -7.62
CA SER A 274 4.18 19.79 -7.70
C SER A 274 3.75 20.09 -9.13
N GLY A 275 4.67 20.01 -10.10
CA GLY A 275 4.39 20.14 -11.52
C GLY A 275 3.42 19.08 -12.03
N MET A 276 3.62 17.81 -11.65
CA MET A 276 2.70 16.73 -12.00
C MET A 276 1.30 16.97 -11.45
N PHE A 277 1.16 17.46 -10.22
CA PHE A 277 -0.15 17.74 -9.61
C PHE A 277 -0.84 18.92 -10.30
N ILE A 278 -0.09 19.98 -10.64
CA ILE A 278 -0.60 21.09 -11.45
C ILE A 278 -1.12 20.57 -12.79
N ASP A 279 -0.34 19.75 -13.49
CA ASP A 279 -0.67 19.25 -14.83
C ASP A 279 -1.84 18.25 -14.86
N THR A 280 -2.23 17.70 -13.70
CA THR A 280 -3.22 16.61 -13.63
C THR A 280 -4.47 16.94 -12.83
N LEU A 281 -4.40 17.89 -11.88
CA LEU A 281 -5.51 18.21 -10.96
C LEU A 281 -5.98 19.67 -11.07
N ARG A 282 -5.22 20.57 -11.71
CA ARG A 282 -5.60 21.98 -11.81
C ARG A 282 -6.90 22.12 -12.60
N GLY A 283 -7.90 22.74 -11.96
CA GLY A 283 -9.18 23.05 -12.59
C GLY A 283 -9.99 21.82 -13.02
N THR A 284 -9.67 20.62 -12.52
CA THR A 284 -10.47 19.41 -12.75
C THR A 284 -11.55 19.24 -11.67
N ASP A 285 -12.55 18.43 -11.96
CA ASP A 285 -13.60 18.02 -10.99
C ASP A 285 -13.16 16.84 -10.09
N THR A 286 -11.88 16.45 -10.14
CA THR A 286 -11.35 15.35 -9.34
C THR A 286 -11.45 15.67 -7.85
N GLN A 287 -12.11 14.81 -7.08
CA GLN A 287 -12.15 14.93 -5.63
C GLN A 287 -10.77 14.62 -5.04
N VAL A 288 -10.26 15.45 -4.13
CA VAL A 288 -9.00 15.21 -3.43
C VAL A 288 -9.24 15.06 -1.94
N ASP A 289 -9.05 13.85 -1.41
CA ASP A 289 -9.16 13.55 0.01
C ASP A 289 -7.78 13.69 0.67
N VAL A 290 -7.62 14.69 1.54
CA VAL A 290 -6.39 14.93 2.32
C VAL A 290 -6.50 14.23 3.66
N VAL A 291 -5.74 13.15 3.83
CA VAL A 291 -5.76 12.29 5.02
C VAL A 291 -4.47 12.51 5.80
N ASN A 292 -4.55 13.39 6.80
CA ASN A 292 -3.40 13.82 7.58
C ASN A 292 -3.85 14.34 8.96
N PRO A 293 -3.06 14.22 10.03
CA PRO A 293 -3.37 14.86 11.31
C PRO A 293 -3.56 16.38 11.21
N CYS A 294 -2.81 17.04 10.32
CA CYS A 294 -2.90 18.48 10.04
C CYS A 294 -3.20 18.69 8.54
N PRO A 295 -4.43 18.45 8.08
CA PRO A 295 -4.74 18.43 6.64
C PRO A 295 -4.86 19.85 6.04
N ASP A 296 -5.04 20.88 6.87
CA ASP A 296 -5.36 22.24 6.42
C ASP A 296 -4.17 22.87 5.64
N ASP A 297 -2.93 22.74 6.13
CA ASP A 297 -1.72 23.22 5.42
C ASP A 297 -1.54 22.55 4.05
N ILE A 298 -1.91 21.27 3.94
CA ILE A 298 -1.79 20.50 2.70
C ILE A 298 -2.89 20.91 1.72
N ALA A 299 -4.11 21.13 2.23
CA ALA A 299 -5.21 21.66 1.44
C ALA A 299 -4.87 23.05 0.86
N ASP A 300 -4.29 23.94 1.66
CA ASP A 300 -3.86 25.27 1.21
C ASP A 300 -2.81 25.17 0.10
N ARG A 301 -1.85 24.23 0.20
CA ARG A 301 -0.88 23.96 -0.86
C ARG A 301 -1.56 23.48 -2.14
N LEU A 302 -2.52 22.56 -2.06
CA LEU A 302 -3.26 22.08 -3.24
C LEU A 302 -4.06 23.20 -3.91
N ILE A 303 -4.71 24.06 -3.11
CA ILE A 303 -5.47 25.21 -3.61
C ILE A 303 -4.52 26.18 -4.33
N ASN A 304 -3.34 26.43 -3.75
CA ASN A 304 -2.30 27.24 -4.39
C ASN A 304 -1.75 26.62 -5.69
N LEU A 305 -1.79 25.30 -5.84
CA LEU A 305 -1.45 24.62 -7.10
C LEU A 305 -2.59 24.72 -8.15
N GLY A 306 -3.80 25.11 -7.73
CA GLY A 306 -4.96 25.33 -8.58
C GLY A 306 -6.05 24.26 -8.50
N VAL A 307 -6.04 23.44 -7.44
CA VAL A 307 -7.16 22.53 -7.13
C VAL A 307 -8.32 23.35 -6.54
N PRO A 308 -9.56 23.24 -7.05
CA PRO A 308 -10.70 23.96 -6.46
C PRO A 308 -10.93 23.55 -5.00
N ASP A 309 -11.10 24.52 -4.08
CA ASP A 309 -11.31 24.24 -2.65
C ASP A 309 -12.53 23.34 -2.39
N GLY A 310 -13.61 23.51 -3.18
CA GLY A 310 -14.79 22.65 -3.13
C GLY A 310 -14.53 21.17 -3.44
N ASN A 311 -13.41 20.86 -4.09
CA ASN A 311 -13.00 19.49 -4.42
C ASN A 311 -12.05 18.91 -3.36
N VAL A 312 -11.59 19.70 -2.37
CA VAL A 312 -10.64 19.24 -1.35
C VAL A 312 -11.37 18.86 -0.06
N ARG A 313 -11.51 17.55 0.17
CA ARG A 313 -12.05 17.00 1.41
C ARG A 313 -10.92 16.80 2.42
N ARG A 314 -11.13 17.25 3.65
CA ARG A 314 -10.13 17.17 4.73
C ARG A 314 -10.54 16.08 5.72
N ILE A 315 -9.70 15.06 5.87
CA ILE A 315 -9.90 13.97 6.83
C ILE A 315 -8.90 14.15 7.97
N LYS A 316 -9.44 14.45 9.15
CA LYS A 316 -8.71 14.75 10.39
C LYS A 316 -9.17 13.80 11.50
N GLY A 317 -8.34 13.61 12.52
CA GLY A 317 -8.63 12.70 13.62
C GLY A 317 -7.37 12.28 14.36
N THR A 318 -7.53 11.43 15.39
CA THR A 318 -6.41 10.85 16.13
C THR A 318 -5.67 9.81 15.28
N ASN A 319 -6.39 9.06 14.45
CA ASN A 319 -5.83 8.18 13.42
C ASN A 319 -6.56 8.38 12.08
N PRO A 320 -6.23 9.45 11.33
CA PRO A 320 -6.92 9.79 10.09
C PRO A 320 -6.89 8.68 9.04
N ALA A 321 -5.83 7.86 9.01
CA ALA A 321 -5.71 6.75 8.08
C ALA A 321 -6.72 5.64 8.40
N SER A 322 -6.93 5.33 9.68
CA SER A 322 -8.00 4.42 10.13
C SER A 322 -9.38 4.99 9.82
N ASP A 323 -9.62 6.26 10.17
CA ASP A 323 -10.92 6.92 9.94
C ASP A 323 -11.28 6.96 8.44
N TYR A 324 -10.29 7.21 7.58
CA TYR A 324 -10.45 7.17 6.13
C TYR A 324 -10.70 5.75 5.60
N THR A 325 -10.07 4.75 6.20
CA THR A 325 -10.32 3.34 5.84
C THR A 325 -11.75 2.95 6.15
N ASP A 326 -12.28 3.34 7.31
CA ASP A 326 -13.68 3.09 7.70
C ASP A 326 -14.66 3.75 6.72
N LEU A 327 -14.37 4.98 6.32
CA LEU A 327 -15.15 5.71 5.31
C LEU A 327 -15.16 5.00 3.96
N LEU A 328 -14.01 4.55 3.46
CA LEU A 328 -13.92 3.83 2.18
C LEU A 328 -14.65 2.49 2.22
N GLU A 329 -14.51 1.75 3.33
CA GLU A 329 -15.23 0.50 3.53
C GLU A 329 -16.75 0.73 3.56
N ASP A 330 -17.20 1.76 4.28
CA ASP A 330 -18.60 2.14 4.35
C ASP A 330 -19.18 2.53 2.99
N GLU A 331 -18.44 3.27 2.17
CA GLU A 331 -18.83 3.64 0.81
C GLU A 331 -18.91 2.40 -0.09
N ALA A 332 -17.93 1.50 -0.01
CA ALA A 332 -17.93 0.26 -0.79
C ALA A 332 -19.05 -0.70 -0.38
N ALA A 333 -19.32 -0.82 0.92
CA ALA A 333 -20.35 -1.70 1.48
C ALA A 333 -21.77 -1.30 1.04
N ARG A 334 -22.04 -0.01 0.85
CA ARG A 334 -23.35 0.47 0.34
C ARG A 334 -23.66 0.03 -1.08
N THR A 335 -22.66 -0.46 -1.82
CA THR A 335 -22.87 -1.01 -3.18
C THR A 335 -23.25 -2.48 -3.18
N ILE A 336 -23.29 -3.14 -2.01
CA ILE A 336 -23.37 -4.60 -1.94
C ILE A 336 -24.73 -5.15 -2.36
N THR A 337 -25.84 -4.50 -1.99
CA THR A 337 -27.18 -4.95 -2.36
C THR A 337 -27.34 -5.05 -3.88
N ALA A 338 -26.89 -4.03 -4.61
CA ALA A 338 -26.91 -4.01 -6.07
C ALA A 338 -25.97 -5.06 -6.71
N LYS A 339 -24.86 -5.41 -6.05
CA LYS A 339 -23.98 -6.50 -6.52
C LYS A 339 -24.60 -7.88 -6.28
N LEU A 340 -25.30 -8.05 -5.15
CA LEU A 340 -25.93 -9.32 -4.78
C LEU A 340 -27.20 -9.61 -5.59
N SER A 341 -27.91 -8.60 -6.08
CA SER A 341 -29.13 -8.82 -6.88
C SER A 341 -28.89 -9.58 -8.20
N GLY A 342 -27.65 -9.62 -8.68
CA GLY A 342 -27.25 -10.42 -9.85
C GLY A 342 -26.80 -11.84 -9.52
N ALA A 343 -26.65 -12.20 -8.24
CA ALA A 343 -26.18 -13.52 -7.83
C ALA A 343 -27.31 -14.56 -7.87
N ASP A 344 -26.94 -15.82 -8.09
CA ASP A 344 -27.89 -16.94 -8.12
C ASP A 344 -28.47 -17.19 -6.71
N PRO A 345 -29.80 -17.09 -6.54
CA PRO A 345 -30.46 -17.19 -5.24
C PRO A 345 -30.29 -18.56 -4.57
N SER A 346 -30.08 -19.64 -5.33
CA SER A 346 -29.95 -20.99 -4.76
C SER A 346 -28.55 -21.33 -4.25
N ARG A 347 -27.54 -20.51 -4.57
CA ARG A 347 -26.15 -20.78 -4.19
C ARG A 347 -25.91 -20.56 -2.71
N LEU A 348 -25.06 -21.40 -2.14
CA LEU A 348 -24.65 -21.30 -0.75
C LEU A 348 -23.67 -20.14 -0.55
N LEU A 349 -23.67 -19.55 0.64
CA LEU A 349 -22.84 -18.41 1.00
C LEU A 349 -21.53 -18.83 1.69
N VAL A 350 -20.43 -18.25 1.21
CA VAL A 350 -19.12 -18.29 1.88
C VAL A 350 -18.57 -16.87 2.00
N VAL A 351 -17.94 -16.55 3.11
CA VAL A 351 -17.15 -15.32 3.28
C VAL A 351 -15.69 -15.68 3.03
N ALA A 352 -15.03 -15.02 2.08
CA ALA A 352 -13.63 -15.32 1.77
C ALA A 352 -12.87 -14.11 1.23
N THR A 353 -11.61 -13.97 1.64
CA THR A 353 -10.65 -13.06 0.99
C THR A 353 -9.72 -13.79 0.05
N SER A 354 -9.52 -15.10 0.21
CA SER A 354 -8.70 -15.92 -0.67
C SER A 354 -9.05 -17.40 -0.57
N ALA A 355 -8.42 -18.25 -1.40
CA ALA A 355 -8.57 -19.70 -1.31
C ALA A 355 -8.15 -20.29 0.04
N TYR A 356 -7.29 -19.60 0.78
CA TYR A 356 -6.76 -20.03 2.07
C TYR A 356 -7.43 -19.34 3.27
N ARG A 357 -8.33 -18.39 3.01
CA ARG A 357 -9.05 -17.63 4.02
C ARG A 357 -10.51 -17.54 3.65
N ALA A 358 -11.27 -18.51 4.15
CA ALA A 358 -12.69 -18.66 3.92
C ALA A 358 -13.40 -19.19 5.16
N ALA A 359 -14.66 -18.81 5.29
CA ALA A 359 -15.55 -19.29 6.33
C ALA A 359 -16.98 -19.41 5.80
N ARG A 360 -17.65 -20.52 6.10
CA ARG A 360 -19.05 -20.73 5.72
C ARG A 360 -19.96 -19.85 6.55
N VAL A 361 -20.99 -19.29 5.92
CA VAL A 361 -22.05 -18.57 6.61
C VAL A 361 -23.04 -19.58 7.22
N THR A 362 -23.24 -19.51 8.53
CA THR A 362 -24.11 -20.43 9.30
C THR A 362 -25.37 -19.76 9.83
N GLY A 363 -25.41 -18.43 9.78
CA GLY A 363 -26.58 -17.65 10.14
C GLY A 363 -26.39 -16.18 9.83
N MET A 364 -27.45 -15.41 10.06
CA MET A 364 -27.42 -13.96 9.97
C MET A 364 -28.41 -13.36 10.96
N ARG A 365 -28.20 -12.10 11.30
CA ARG A 365 -29.14 -11.29 12.10
C ARG A 365 -29.20 -9.89 11.52
N ARG A 366 -30.37 -9.27 11.56
CA ARG A 366 -30.54 -7.87 11.18
C ARG A 366 -30.43 -6.97 12.41
N ASN A 367 -29.67 -5.89 12.29
CA ASN A 367 -29.54 -4.83 13.28
C ASN A 367 -29.66 -3.48 12.57
N GLY A 368 -30.85 -2.90 12.54
CA GLY A 368 -31.13 -1.69 11.77
C GLY A 368 -30.97 -1.90 10.26
N ASP A 369 -30.10 -1.10 9.66
CA ASP A 369 -29.71 -1.17 8.24
C ASP A 369 -28.61 -2.21 7.97
N THR A 370 -28.09 -2.87 9.00
CA THR A 370 -26.95 -3.77 8.88
C THR A 370 -27.36 -5.23 9.09
N VAL A 371 -27.02 -6.09 8.14
CA VAL A 371 -27.11 -7.54 8.26
C VAL A 371 -25.76 -8.09 8.70
N VAL A 372 -25.74 -8.67 9.89
CA VAL A 372 -24.53 -9.26 10.48
C VAL A 372 -24.52 -10.77 10.25
N LEU A 373 -23.49 -11.24 9.57
CA LEU A 373 -23.25 -12.66 9.28
C LEU A 373 -22.61 -13.37 10.47
N THR A 374 -23.09 -14.58 10.76
CA THR A 374 -22.43 -15.52 11.64
C THR A 374 -21.69 -16.54 10.77
N ILE A 375 -20.38 -16.67 10.99
CA ILE A 375 -19.52 -17.56 10.22
C ILE A 375 -18.91 -18.66 11.08
N GLU A 376 -18.50 -19.76 10.45
CA GLU A 376 -17.59 -20.73 11.07
C GLU A 376 -16.20 -20.13 11.30
N PRO A 377 -15.32 -20.80 12.08
CA PRO A 377 -13.91 -20.43 12.12
C PRO A 377 -13.29 -20.37 10.73
N VAL A 378 -12.43 -19.37 10.52
CA VAL A 378 -11.73 -19.15 9.24
C VAL A 378 -10.78 -20.31 8.96
N THR A 379 -10.88 -20.88 7.77
CA THR A 379 -10.03 -21.97 7.26
C THR A 379 -9.75 -21.75 5.76
N SER A 380 -9.46 -22.80 4.98
CA SER A 380 -9.42 -22.72 3.52
C SER A 380 -10.79 -22.94 2.89
N LEU A 381 -10.97 -22.49 1.64
CA LEU A 381 -12.17 -22.78 0.83
C LEU A 381 -12.43 -24.28 0.72
N GLU A 382 -11.37 -25.05 0.45
CA GLU A 382 -11.47 -26.49 0.28
C GLU A 382 -11.94 -27.18 1.57
N ALA A 383 -11.40 -26.78 2.73
CA ALA A 383 -11.86 -27.29 4.02
C ALA A 383 -13.32 -26.87 4.30
N THR A 384 -13.67 -25.62 3.99
CA THR A 384 -15.02 -25.07 4.15
C THR A 384 -16.06 -25.83 3.32
N ALA A 385 -15.71 -26.20 2.08
CA ALA A 385 -16.57 -26.98 1.19
C ALA A 385 -16.64 -28.47 1.55
N ARG A 386 -15.53 -29.06 2.01
CA ARG A 386 -15.41 -30.50 2.31
C ARG A 386 -15.93 -30.92 3.69
N LYS A 387 -16.18 -30.00 4.63
CA LYS A 387 -16.80 -30.33 5.92
C LYS A 387 -18.22 -30.89 5.68
N GLN A 388 -18.28 -32.19 5.40
CA GLN A 388 -19.45 -33.02 5.18
C GLN A 388 -19.23 -34.36 5.88
N HIS A 389 -19.76 -34.50 7.10
CA HIS A 389 -20.22 -35.80 7.61
C HIS A 389 -21.45 -35.69 8.54
N HIS A 390 -21.94 -34.49 8.87
CA HIS A 390 -23.11 -34.32 9.74
C HIS A 390 -24.15 -33.40 9.09
N LEU A 391 -25.29 -34.00 8.71
CA LEU A 391 -26.47 -33.40 8.06
C LEU A 391 -27.22 -32.34 8.92
N THR A 392 -26.61 -31.84 9.99
CA THR A 392 -27.25 -30.98 10.99
C THR A 392 -26.75 -29.54 10.99
N GLN A 393 -25.73 -29.20 10.21
CA GLN A 393 -25.19 -27.84 10.17
C GLN A 393 -26.06 -26.92 9.32
N LYS A 394 -26.45 -25.77 9.89
CA LYS A 394 -27.19 -24.72 9.18
C LYS A 394 -26.30 -24.13 8.07
N VAL A 395 -26.82 -24.13 6.86
CA VAL A 395 -26.22 -23.45 5.72
C VAL A 395 -27.17 -22.37 5.25
N VAL A 396 -26.60 -21.25 4.83
CA VAL A 396 -27.35 -20.10 4.35
C VAL A 396 -27.12 -19.96 2.85
N ASP A 397 -28.20 -19.80 2.10
CA ASP A 397 -28.19 -19.50 0.66
C ASP A 397 -28.33 -18.00 0.37
N THR A 398 -28.05 -17.63 -0.89
CA THR A 398 -28.16 -16.26 -1.37
C THR A 398 -29.57 -15.72 -1.24
N ALA A 399 -30.61 -16.54 -1.50
CA ALA A 399 -32.01 -16.15 -1.36
C ALA A 399 -32.34 -15.69 0.06
N THR A 400 -31.84 -16.43 1.06
CA THR A 400 -32.02 -16.09 2.47
C THR A 400 -31.38 -14.74 2.79
N LEU A 401 -30.16 -14.47 2.30
CA LEU A 401 -29.52 -13.16 2.50
C LEU A 401 -30.31 -12.04 1.80
N LEU A 402 -30.70 -12.22 0.54
CA LEU A 402 -31.49 -11.24 -0.20
C LEU A 402 -32.80 -10.89 0.52
N GLY A 403 -33.43 -11.86 1.18
CA GLY A 403 -34.63 -11.62 2.01
C GLY A 403 -34.42 -10.75 3.25
N TYR A 404 -33.16 -10.52 3.67
CA TYR A 404 -32.81 -9.65 4.79
C TYR A 404 -32.41 -8.22 4.35
N LEU A 405 -32.12 -8.03 3.06
CA LEU A 405 -31.58 -6.78 2.53
C LEU A 405 -32.68 -5.85 2.01
N ASP A 406 -32.50 -4.57 2.31
CA ASP A 406 -33.15 -3.45 1.64
C ASP A 406 -32.11 -2.72 0.76
N ASP A 407 -32.56 -1.75 -0.05
CA ASP A 407 -31.71 -1.01 -1.00
C ASP A 407 -30.45 -0.38 -0.35
N ASP A 408 -30.56 0.11 0.87
CA ASP A 408 -29.47 0.74 1.63
C ASP A 408 -28.78 -0.19 2.65
N SER A 409 -29.13 -1.48 2.65
CA SER A 409 -28.57 -2.42 3.63
C SER A 409 -27.07 -2.61 3.47
N ARG A 410 -26.40 -2.76 4.62
CA ARG A 410 -24.99 -3.15 4.72
C ARG A 410 -24.89 -4.60 5.14
N VAL A 411 -23.90 -5.32 4.66
CA VAL A 411 -23.58 -6.67 5.13
C VAL A 411 -22.25 -6.63 5.84
N THR A 412 -22.18 -7.14 7.06
CA THR A 412 -20.96 -7.19 7.86
C THR A 412 -20.73 -8.58 8.44
N VAL A 413 -19.49 -8.88 8.77
CA VAL A 413 -19.07 -10.10 9.45
C VAL A 413 -18.32 -9.74 10.73
N ASP A 414 -18.68 -10.38 11.83
CA ASP A 414 -17.97 -10.33 13.10
C ASP A 414 -17.03 -11.54 13.19
N TYR A 415 -15.78 -11.32 13.57
CA TYR A 415 -14.79 -12.37 13.76
C TYR A 415 -14.60 -12.73 15.24
N ALA A 416 -14.02 -13.90 15.50
CA ALA A 416 -13.85 -14.43 16.86
C ALA A 416 -12.90 -13.59 17.73
N ASP A 417 -11.96 -12.87 17.11
CA ASP A 417 -11.01 -11.96 17.78
C ASP A 417 -11.63 -10.59 18.11
N GLY A 418 -12.91 -10.38 17.80
CA GLY A 418 -13.63 -9.13 18.02
C GLY A 418 -13.48 -8.11 16.89
N THR A 419 -12.69 -8.40 15.86
CA THR A 419 -12.65 -7.55 14.66
C THR A 419 -13.93 -7.67 13.84
N ARG A 420 -14.19 -6.67 13.01
CA ARG A 420 -15.34 -6.59 12.10
C ARG A 420 -14.90 -6.07 10.74
N ALA A 421 -15.54 -6.57 9.70
CA ALA A 421 -15.46 -6.04 8.34
C ALA A 421 -16.84 -6.01 7.67
N ALA A 422 -17.05 -5.06 6.78
CA ALA A 422 -18.15 -5.05 5.83
C ALA A 422 -17.80 -5.89 4.59
N ILE A 423 -18.84 -6.42 3.95
CA ILE A 423 -18.71 -7.07 2.64
C ILE A 423 -18.69 -5.98 1.58
N ILE A 424 -17.62 -5.92 0.80
CA ILE A 424 -17.37 -4.86 -0.18
C ILE A 424 -17.46 -5.34 -1.63
N ALA A 425 -17.38 -6.66 -1.84
CA ALA A 425 -17.52 -7.28 -3.15
C ALA A 425 -18.20 -8.64 -3.06
N VAL A 426 -18.68 -9.09 -4.22
CA VAL A 426 -19.28 -10.41 -4.43
C VAL A 426 -18.51 -11.09 -5.55
N GLY A 427 -18.18 -12.35 -5.35
CA GLY A 427 -17.59 -13.22 -6.36
C GLY A 427 -18.35 -14.53 -6.46
N GLU A 428 -17.85 -15.40 -7.30
CA GLU A 428 -18.37 -16.75 -7.47
C GLU A 428 -17.21 -17.73 -7.33
N TRP A 429 -17.51 -18.93 -6.85
CA TRP A 429 -16.52 -20.00 -6.78
C TRP A 429 -17.20 -21.33 -7.08
N HIS A 430 -16.49 -22.19 -7.80
CA HIS A 430 -16.96 -23.53 -8.17
C HIS A 430 -15.92 -24.57 -7.74
N THR A 431 -16.41 -25.62 -7.08
CA THR A 431 -15.62 -26.78 -6.68
C THR A 431 -16.32 -28.05 -7.14
N GLY A 432 -15.55 -28.99 -7.70
CA GLY A 432 -16.09 -30.30 -8.09
C GLY A 432 -16.49 -31.21 -6.91
N THR A 433 -16.31 -30.74 -5.67
CA THR A 433 -16.67 -31.45 -4.43
C THR A 433 -17.26 -30.48 -3.41
N GLY A 434 -18.30 -30.87 -2.67
CA GLY A 434 -18.89 -30.06 -1.59
C GLY A 434 -20.41 -30.18 -1.46
N LEU A 435 -21.00 -29.31 -0.65
CA LEU A 435 -22.46 -29.17 -0.49
C LEU A 435 -23.10 -28.50 -1.72
N GLY A 436 -24.36 -28.85 -1.99
CA GLY A 436 -25.13 -28.30 -3.11
C GLY A 436 -24.65 -28.85 -4.46
N ASP A 437 -24.65 -27.99 -5.48
CA ASP A 437 -24.14 -28.26 -6.83
C ASP A 437 -22.64 -27.92 -6.98
N GLY A 438 -21.97 -27.55 -5.89
CA GLY A 438 -20.57 -27.11 -5.90
C GLY A 438 -20.36 -25.64 -6.26
N HIS A 439 -21.42 -24.87 -6.51
CA HIS A 439 -21.36 -23.44 -6.79
C HIS A 439 -21.67 -22.61 -5.54
N TRP A 440 -20.83 -21.62 -5.29
CA TRP A 440 -20.91 -20.74 -4.12
C TRP A 440 -20.94 -19.28 -4.53
N THR A 441 -21.74 -18.50 -3.81
CA THR A 441 -21.64 -17.04 -3.81
C THR A 441 -20.62 -16.65 -2.76
N VAL A 442 -19.57 -15.95 -3.18
CA VAL A 442 -18.47 -15.52 -2.32
C VAL A 442 -18.70 -14.08 -1.89
N LEU A 443 -18.87 -13.87 -0.60
CA LEU A 443 -18.94 -12.55 0.03
C LEU A 443 -17.52 -12.13 0.42
N ILE A 444 -17.04 -11.02 -0.13
CA ILE A 444 -15.65 -10.62 -0.04
C ILE A 444 -15.54 -9.38 0.86
N PRO A 445 -15.06 -9.52 2.11
CA PRO A 445 -14.65 -8.39 2.93
C PRO A 445 -13.26 -7.89 2.48
N PRO A 446 -12.82 -6.68 2.87
CA PRO A 446 -11.49 -6.19 2.55
C PRO A 446 -10.38 -7.03 3.23
N ALA A 447 -10.62 -7.53 4.43
CA ALA A 447 -9.66 -8.34 5.16
C ALA A 447 -10.38 -9.42 5.99
N MET A 448 -9.64 -10.47 6.33
CA MET A 448 -10.03 -11.51 7.28
C MET A 448 -8.85 -11.76 8.22
N PRO A 449 -9.09 -11.91 9.53
CA PRO A 449 -8.05 -12.27 10.48
C PRO A 449 -7.33 -13.55 10.05
N THR A 450 -6.04 -13.62 10.31
CA THR A 450 -5.30 -14.88 10.20
C THR A 450 -5.92 -15.90 11.14
N ALA A 451 -6.24 -17.09 10.61
CA ALA A 451 -6.49 -18.23 11.46
C ALA A 451 -5.25 -18.40 12.36
N GLU A 452 -5.44 -18.49 13.69
CA GLU A 452 -4.39 -19.01 14.54
C GLU A 452 -4.01 -20.37 13.94
N LEU A 453 -2.80 -20.48 13.38
CA LEU A 453 -2.20 -21.77 13.09
C LEU A 453 -1.96 -22.43 14.46
N ARG A 454 -3.01 -23.03 15.03
CA ARG A 454 -2.90 -23.87 16.21
C ARG A 454 -2.34 -25.23 15.82
#